data_AF-A0A2E3Y200-F1
#
_entry.id   AF-A0A2E3Y200-F1
#
_cell.length_a   1.000
_cell.length_b   1.000
_cell.length_c   1.000
_cell.angle_alpha   90.00
_cell.angle_beta   90.00
_cell.angle_gamma   90.00
#
_symmetry.space_group_name_H-M   'P 1'
#
loop_
_entity.id
_entity.type
_entity.pdbx_description
1 polymer ?
#
loop_
_entity_poly.entity_id
_entity_poly.type
_entity_poly.pdbx_seq_one_letter_code
_entity_poly.pdbx_strand_id
1 'polypeptide(L)' 'MESLKKWNKRSEKIWLVISILFTISAIYFSIIDDFVNNKAYYLLTVISWGIYLIRRGLSKRLGNKK' A
#
# COMPACT_ATOMS: atom_id res chain seq x y z
N MET A 1 11.67 -16.83 13.97
CA MET A 1 11.09 -16.68 12.61
C MET A 1 9.58 -16.44 12.62
N GLU A 2 8.81 -17.08 13.51
CA GLU A 2 7.35 -16.93 13.56
C GLU A 2 6.87 -15.51 13.91
N SER A 3 7.57 -14.83 14.82
CA SER A 3 7.27 -13.43 15.17
C SER A 3 7.34 -12.51 13.95
N LEU A 4 8.39 -12.64 13.13
CA LEU A 4 8.56 -11.88 11.88
C LEU A 4 7.43 -12.16 10.88
N LYS A 5 7.00 -13.43 10.75
CA LYS A 5 5.88 -13.82 9.87
C LYS A 5 4.56 -13.19 10.35
N LYS A 6 4.32 -13.17 11.67
CA LYS A 6 3.13 -12.56 12.29
C LYS A 6 3.12 -11.04 12.10
N TRP A 7 4.25 -10.37 12.30
CA TRP A 7 4.40 -8.93 12.10
C TRP A 7 4.24 -8.54 10.63
N ASN A 8 4.87 -9.26 9.69
CA ASN A 8 4.72 -8.98 8.26
C ASN A 8 3.26 -9.08 7.81
N LYS A 9 2.53 -10.11 8.27
CA LYS A 9 1.13 -10.32 7.92
C LYS A 9 0.19 -9.24 8.47
N ARG A 10 0.48 -8.70 9.66
CA ARG A 10 -0.24 -7.54 10.21
C ARG A 10 0.04 -6.28 9.39
N SER A 11 1.32 -6.00 9.14
CA SER A 11 1.71 -4.82 8.37
C SER A 11 1.23 -4.86 6.92
N GLU A 12 1.13 -6.04 6.30
CA GLU A 12 0.52 -6.20 4.97
C GLU A 12 -0.94 -5.74 4.94
N LYS A 13 -1.74 -6.17 5.93
CA LYS A 13 -3.15 -5.75 6.03
C LYS A 13 -3.27 -4.25 6.27
N ILE A 14 -2.43 -3.68 7.15
CA ILE A 14 -2.43 -2.25 7.44
C ILE A 14 -2.08 -1.44 6.18
N TRP A 15 -1.02 -1.84 5.46
CA TRP A 15 -0.62 -1.13 4.24
C TRP A 15 -1.62 -1.25 3.11
N LEU A 16 -2.37 -2.35 3.02
CA LEU A 16 -3.47 -2.47 2.06
C LEU A 16 -4.54 -1.40 2.33
N VAL A 17 -4.96 -1.25 3.59
CA VAL A 17 -5.96 -0.24 3.98
C VAL A 17 -5.44 1.16 3.68
N ILE A 18 -4.18 1.45 4.04
CA ILE A 18 -3.55 2.74 3.75
C ILE A 18 -3.48 3.01 2.24
N SER A 19 -3.17 2.00 1.41
CA SER A 19 -3.13 2.13 -0.05
C SER A 19 -4.49 2.46 -0.63
N ILE A 20 -5.55 1.82 -0.14
CA ILE A 20 -6.92 2.10 -0.56
C ILE A 20 -7.31 3.54 -0.16
N LEU A 21 -7.03 3.95 1.09
CA LEU A 21 -7.31 5.31 1.56
C LEU A 21 -6.58 6.36 0.72
N PHE A 22 -5.29 6.18 0.44
CA PHE A 22 -4.54 7.09 -0.44
C PHE A 22 -5.08 7.12 -1.86
N THR A 23 -5.62 6.01 -2.37
CA THR A 23 -6.24 5.99 -3.70
C THR A 23 -7.51 6.82 -3.72
N ILE A 24 -8.37 6.66 -2.71
CA ILE A 24 -9.60 7.44 -2.56
C ILE A 24 -9.27 8.92 -2.41
N SER A 25 -8.34 9.27 -1.51
CA SER A 25 -7.92 10.65 -1.30
C SER A 25 -7.32 11.27 -2.56
N ALA A 26 -6.47 10.54 -3.29
CA ALA A 26 -5.89 11.06 -4.53
C ALA A 26 -6.95 11.34 -5.59
N ILE A 27 -7.96 10.48 -5.73
CA ILE A 27 -9.10 10.73 -6.64
C ILE A 27 -9.91 11.95 -6.18
N TYR A 28 -10.19 12.05 -4.88
CA TYR A 28 -10.95 13.16 -4.31
C TYR A 28 -10.26 14.52 -4.55
N PHE A 29 -8.98 14.64 -4.20
CA PHE A 29 -8.21 15.86 -4.44
C PHE A 29 -8.01 16.14 -5.93
N SER A 30 -7.86 15.10 -6.75
CA SER A 30 -7.74 15.25 -8.21
C SER A 30 -8.96 15.92 -8.84
N ILE A 31 -10.15 15.63 -8.33
CA ILE A 31 -11.41 16.24 -8.79
C ILE A 31 -11.52 17.68 -8.29
N ILE A 32 -11.10 17.97 -7.06
CA ILE A 32 -11.14 19.33 -6.49
C ILE A 32 -10.15 20.27 -7.19
N ASP A 33 -8.94 19.78 -7.48
CA ASP A 33 -7.86 20.56 -8.07
C ASP A 33 -7.91 20.60 -9.62
N ASP A 34 -9.04 20.20 -10.22
CA ASP A 34 -9.29 20.16 -11.67
C ASP A 34 -8.14 19.56 -12.50
N PHE A 35 -7.54 18.51 -11.96
CA PHE A 35 -6.41 17.82 -12.58
C PHE A 35 -5.10 18.60 -12.78
N VAL A 36 -4.97 19.80 -12.19
CA VAL A 36 -3.82 20.70 -12.43
C VAL A 36 -2.55 20.26 -11.69
N ASN A 37 -2.64 19.78 -10.45
CA ASN A 37 -1.47 19.50 -9.58
C ASN A 37 -1.45 18.10 -8.94
N ASN A 38 -1.99 17.10 -9.63
CA ASN A 38 -2.30 15.81 -9.00
C ASN A 38 -1.11 14.86 -8.85
N LYS A 39 0.03 15.20 -9.45
CA LYS A 39 1.22 14.33 -9.54
C LYS A 39 1.66 13.86 -8.16
N ALA A 40 1.65 14.76 -7.17
CA ALA A 40 2.06 14.43 -5.81
C ALA A 40 1.14 13.40 -5.16
N TYR A 41 -0.18 13.56 -5.30
CA TYR A 41 -1.16 12.63 -4.72
C TYR A 41 -1.03 11.24 -5.32
N TYR A 42 -0.96 11.13 -6.65
CA TYR A 42 -0.78 9.84 -7.32
C TYR A 42 0.57 9.19 -7.03
N LEU A 43 1.64 9.98 -6.85
CA LEU A 43 2.94 9.46 -6.45
C LEU A 43 2.87 8.80 -5.07
N LEU A 44 2.21 9.46 -4.10
CA LEU A 44 1.99 8.89 -2.77
C LEU A 44 1.15 7.61 -2.83
N THR A 45 0.11 7.58 -3.66
CA THR A 45 -0.69 6.39 -3.91
C THR A 45 0.16 5.24 -4.44
N VAL A 46 0.98 5.48 -5.47
CA VAL A 46 1.83 4.46 -6.09
C VAL A 46 2.87 3.92 -5.10
N ILE A 47 3.52 4.80 -4.32
CA ILE A 47 4.50 4.38 -3.31
C ILE A 47 3.83 3.49 -2.24
N SER A 48 2.65 3.91 -1.76
CA SER A 48 1.85 3.15 -0.79
C SER A 48 1.53 1.74 -1.30
N TRP A 49 1.04 1.64 -2.54
CA TRP A 49 0.80 0.36 -3.21
C TRP A 49 2.08 -0.47 -3.39
N GLY A 50 3.20 0.16 -3.73
CA GLY A 50 4.50 -0.49 -3.82
C GLY A 50 4.90 -1.17 -2.51
N ILE A 51 4.74 -0.47 -1.37
CA ILE A 51 5.04 -1.02 -0.05
C ILE A 51 4.11 -2.21 0.27
N TYR A 52 2.82 -2.10 -0.03
CA TYR A 52 1.88 -3.22 0.13
C TYR A 52 2.30 -4.45 -0.70
N LEU A 53 2.64 -4.25 -1.97
CA LEU A 53 3.05 -5.33 -2.87
C LEU A 53 4.35 -6.02 -2.43
N ILE A 54 5.34 -5.25 -1.97
CA ILE A 54 6.57 -5.80 -1.39
C ILE A 54 6.24 -6.67 -0.18
N ARG A 55 5.39 -6.19 0.74
CA ARG A 55 4.98 -6.95 1.93
C ARG A 55 4.20 -8.23 1.57
N ARG A 56 3.32 -8.16 0.56
CA ARG A 56 2.59 -9.32 0.03
C ARG A 56 3.54 -10.34 -0.58
N GLY A 57 4.53 -9.89 -1.35
CA GLY A 57 5.59 -10.74 -1.91
C GLY A 57 6.40 -11.43 -0.81
N LEU A 58 6.79 -10.70 0.23
CA LEU A 58 7.47 -11.24 1.41
C LEU A 58 6.60 -12.26 2.16
N SER A 59 5.30 -11.99 2.35
CA SER A 59 4.37 -12.93 2.97
C SER A 59 4.26 -14.24 2.21
N LYS A 60 4.23 -14.19 0.87
CA LYS A 60 4.26 -15.40 0.04
C LYS A 60 5.56 -16.17 0.22
N ARG A 61 6.71 -15.50 0.17
CA ARG A 61 8.04 -16.15 0.35
C ARG A 61 8.24 -16.76 1.75
N LEU A 62 7.81 -16.07 2.80
CA LEU A 62 7.86 -16.53 4.19
C LEU A 62 6.76 -17.55 4.51
N GLY A 63 5.68 -17.55 3.71
CA GLY A 63 4.57 -18.49 3.76
C GLY A 63 4.89 -19.83 3.10
N ASN A 64 5.70 -19.84 2.04
CA ASN A 64 5.97 -21.00 1.19
C ASN A 64 6.98 -22.02 1.73
N LYS A 65 7.28 -22.00 3.03
CA LYS A 65 7.89 -23.18 3.68
C LYS A 65 6.75 -24.13 4.05
N LYS A 66 6.26 -24.88 3.08
CA LYS A 66 5.74 -26.22 3.32
C LYS A 66 6.92 -27.17 3.33
#